data_AF-A0A258SM83-F1
#
_entry.id   AF-A0A258SM83-F1
#
_cell.length_a   1.000
_cell.length_b   1.000
_cell.length_c   1.000
_cell.angle_alpha   90.00
_cell.angle_beta   90.00
_cell.angle_gamma   90.00
#
_symmetry.space_group_name_H-M   'P 1'
#
loop_
_entity.id
_entity.type
_entity.pdbx_description
1 polymer ?
#
loop_
_entity_poly.entity_id
_entity_poly.type
_entity_poly.pdbx_seq_one_letter_code
_entity_poly.pdbx_strand_id
1 'polypeptide(L)'
;MISLTDAQLNTWLISFIWPLTRILGLIMVAPVFGHRSVPAQVKIGLGVFIALIVSPALPPLPDVALGSWHGLHILVQQFLIGVAIGFVMRVAFAAIEAAGEIVGLQIGLGFASFFDPQSAGQTLVIARFFNLLAMLVFLAINGHLLLIGVLVDSFQTLPISPQPMAAKGFFTLAAFGSTVLGVGLQLALPLIAILLMTNLA
;
A
#
# COMPACT_ATOMS: atom_id res chain seq x y z
N MET A 1 -29.48 -2.99 35.57
CA MET A 1 -29.36 -2.00 34.48
C MET A 1 -27.88 -1.83 34.20
N ILE A 2 -27.40 -2.10 32.99
CA ILE A 2 -25.98 -1.94 32.65
C ILE A 2 -25.69 -0.43 32.60
N SER A 3 -24.98 0.11 33.59
CA SER A 3 -24.53 1.50 33.59
C SER A 3 -23.23 1.59 32.79
N LEU A 4 -23.31 1.97 31.52
CA LEU A 4 -22.13 2.29 30.70
C LEU A 4 -21.57 3.63 31.16
N THR A 5 -20.31 3.65 31.58
CA THR A 5 -19.61 4.91 31.87
C THR A 5 -18.97 5.45 30.59
N ASP A 6 -18.85 6.78 30.46
CA ASP A 6 -18.21 7.41 29.31
C ASP A 6 -16.76 6.93 29.11
N ALA A 7 -16.07 6.65 30.22
CA ALA A 7 -14.72 6.08 30.21
C ALA A 7 -14.67 4.69 29.56
N GLN A 8 -15.60 3.79 29.91
CA GLN A 8 -15.67 2.44 29.33
C GLN A 8 -15.94 2.50 27.82
N LEU A 9 -16.86 3.38 27.40
CA LEU A 9 -17.21 3.56 26.00
C LEU A 9 -16.03 4.12 25.20
N ASN A 10 -15.31 5.10 25.76
CA ASN A 10 -14.09 5.63 25.16
C ASN A 10 -13.01 4.56 25.00
N THR A 11 -12.76 3.71 26.01
CA THR A 11 -11.79 2.61 25.92
C THR A 11 -12.14 1.63 24.80
N TRP A 12 -13.41 1.22 24.68
CA TRP A 12 -13.86 0.32 23.62
C TRP A 12 -13.70 0.94 22.24
N LEU A 13 -14.06 2.21 22.08
CA LEU A 13 -13.90 2.91 20.82
C LEU A 13 -12.42 3.05 20.43
N ILE A 14 -11.56 3.43 21.37
CA ILE A 14 -10.12 3.59 21.14
C ILE A 14 -9.47 2.27 20.70
N SER A 15 -9.83 1.18 21.39
CA SER A 15 -9.31 -0.16 21.13
C SER A 15 -9.64 -0.68 19.73
N PHE A 16 -10.70 -0.15 19.12
CA PHE A 16 -11.15 -0.55 17.79
C PHE A 16 -10.74 0.44 16.70
N ILE A 17 -10.92 1.75 16.94
CA ILE A 17 -10.76 2.78 15.91
C ILE A 17 -9.29 2.96 15.51
N TRP A 18 -8.34 3.02 16.45
CA TRP A 18 -6.93 3.24 16.08
C TRP A 18 -6.34 2.11 15.23
N PRO A 19 -6.53 0.82 15.58
CA PRO A 19 -6.08 -0.28 14.72
C PRO A 19 -6.81 -0.29 13.38
N LEU A 20 -8.12 -0.05 13.37
CA LEU A 20 -8.92 0.02 12.15
C LEU A 20 -8.36 1.08 11.19
N THR A 21 -8.01 2.27 11.69
CA THR A 21 -7.45 3.33 10.86
C THR A 21 -6.14 2.91 10.18
N ARG A 22 -5.23 2.23 10.91
CA ARG A 22 -3.99 1.70 10.34
C ARG A 22 -4.27 0.62 9.28
N ILE A 23 -5.18 -0.30 9.57
CA ILE A 23 -5.55 -1.40 8.66
C ILE A 23 -6.17 -0.85 7.37
N LEU A 24 -7.11 0.10 7.48
CA LEU A 24 -7.74 0.73 6.33
C LEU A 24 -6.75 1.57 5.51
N GLY A 25 -5.80 2.26 6.15
CA GLY A 25 -4.72 2.94 5.45
C GLY A 25 -3.89 2.00 4.58
N LEU A 26 -3.57 0.80 5.07
CA LEU A 26 -2.89 -0.24 4.30
C LEU A 26 -3.76 -0.78 3.17
N ILE A 27 -5.00 -1.17 3.47
CA ILE A 27 -5.93 -1.76 2.49
C ILE A 27 -6.16 -0.80 1.32
N MET A 28 -6.21 0.51 1.58
CA MET A 28 -6.43 1.52 0.54
C MET A 28 -5.29 1.58 -0.47
N VAL A 29 -4.04 1.40 -0.03
CA VAL A 29 -2.83 1.63 -0.85
C VAL A 29 -2.26 0.33 -1.41
N ALA A 30 -2.45 -0.79 -0.72
CA ALA A 30 -1.90 -2.08 -1.12
C ALA A 30 -2.39 -2.51 -2.52
N PRO A 31 -1.51 -3.00 -3.40
CA PRO A 31 -1.81 -3.21 -4.83
C PRO A 31 -2.95 -4.20 -5.11
N VAL A 32 -3.16 -5.21 -4.26
CA VAL A 32 -4.24 -6.20 -4.40
C VAL A 32 -5.52 -5.74 -3.68
N PHE A 33 -5.40 -5.39 -2.40
CA PHE A 33 -6.55 -5.02 -1.58
C PHE A 33 -7.17 -3.68 -1.96
N GLY A 34 -6.33 -2.72 -2.41
CA GLY A 34 -6.73 -1.37 -2.79
C GLY A 34 -7.25 -1.27 -4.22
N HIS A 35 -7.21 -2.36 -5.00
CA HIS A 35 -7.56 -2.33 -6.41
C HIS A 35 -8.98 -1.78 -6.65
N ARG A 36 -9.16 -1.01 -7.75
CA ARG A 36 -10.42 -0.31 -8.05
C ARG A 36 -11.59 -1.26 -8.34
N SER A 37 -11.30 -2.50 -8.74
CA SER A 37 -12.34 -3.52 -8.98
C SER A 37 -13.01 -4.01 -7.70
N VAL A 38 -12.39 -3.82 -6.53
CA VAL A 38 -12.97 -4.24 -5.25
C VAL A 38 -13.85 -3.11 -4.71
N PRO A 39 -15.15 -3.35 -4.43
CA PRO A 39 -16.04 -2.33 -3.88
C PRO A 39 -15.55 -1.82 -2.52
N ALA A 40 -15.77 -0.53 -2.25
CA ALA A 40 -15.36 0.10 -0.99
C ALA A 40 -15.96 -0.59 0.25
N GLN A 41 -17.20 -1.09 0.15
CA GLN A 41 -17.86 -1.83 1.24
C GLN A 41 -17.10 -3.10 1.63
N VAL A 42 -16.56 -3.84 0.65
CA VAL A 42 -15.78 -5.06 0.90
C VAL A 42 -14.45 -4.70 1.57
N LYS A 43 -13.80 -3.62 1.14
CA LYS A 43 -12.55 -3.12 1.74
C LYS A 43 -12.75 -2.73 3.21
N ILE A 44 -13.82 -2.00 3.49
CA ILE A 44 -14.18 -1.59 4.86
C ILE A 44 -14.52 -2.81 5.71
N GLY A 45 -15.35 -3.72 5.20
CA GLY A 45 -15.72 -4.95 5.89
C GLY A 45 -14.51 -5.81 6.25
N LEU A 46 -13.57 -5.98 5.32
CA LEU A 46 -12.30 -6.68 5.57
C LEU A 46 -11.48 -5.97 6.65
N GLY A 47 -11.36 -4.64 6.59
CA GLY A 47 -10.63 -3.85 7.59
C GLY A 47 -11.23 -3.99 8.99
N VAL A 48 -12.56 -3.95 9.10
CA VAL A 48 -13.29 -4.19 10.35
C VAL A 48 -13.03 -5.59 10.89
N PHE A 49 -13.11 -6.61 10.03
CA PHE A 49 -12.87 -8.00 10.43
C PHE A 49 -11.45 -8.21 10.97
N ILE A 50 -10.44 -7.70 10.27
CA ILE A 50 -9.04 -7.77 10.72
C ILE A 50 -8.85 -7.00 12.04
N ALA A 51 -9.47 -5.82 12.17
CA ALA A 51 -9.37 -5.01 13.38
C ALA A 51 -9.94 -5.74 14.61
N LEU A 52 -11.06 -6.46 14.46
CA LEU A 52 -11.65 -7.27 15.53
C LEU A 52 -10.75 -8.43 15.96
N ILE A 53 -10.00 -9.03 15.03
CA ILE A 53 -9.08 -10.13 15.32
C ILE A 53 -7.81 -9.62 16.01
N VAL A 54 -7.28 -8.49 15.56
CA VAL A 54 -6.00 -7.95 16.05
C VAL A 54 -6.16 -7.20 17.37
N SER A 55 -7.28 -6.51 17.59
CA SER A 55 -7.49 -5.69 18.78
C SER A 55 -7.20 -6.35 20.14
N PRO A 56 -7.58 -7.63 20.42
CA PRO A 56 -7.27 -8.25 21.71
C PRO A 56 -5.79 -8.58 21.90
N ALA A 57 -5.00 -8.64 20.83
CA ALA A 57 -3.57 -8.95 20.86
C ALA A 57 -2.68 -7.70 20.99
N LEU A 58 -3.28 -6.51 21.09
CA LEU A 58 -2.54 -5.26 21.12
C LEU A 58 -1.92 -4.97 22.50
N PRO A 59 -0.75 -4.30 22.53
CA PRO A 59 -0.21 -3.74 23.76
C PRO A 59 -1.17 -2.74 24.44
N PRO A 60 -0.96 -2.42 25.73
CA PRO A 60 -1.79 -1.44 26.42
C PRO A 60 -1.82 -0.11 25.67
N LEU A 61 -3.04 0.38 25.45
CA LEU A 61 -3.31 1.58 24.68
C LEU A 61 -3.21 2.82 25.58
N PRO A 62 -2.72 3.96 25.05
CA PRO A 62 -2.74 5.21 25.80
C PRO A 62 -4.17 5.65 26.08
N ASP A 63 -4.42 6.12 27.30
CA ASP A 63 -5.72 6.66 27.70
C ASP A 63 -5.88 8.10 27.18
N VAL A 64 -6.20 8.22 25.89
CA VAL A 64 -6.37 9.49 25.19
C VAL A 64 -7.73 9.50 24.51
N ALA A 65 -8.61 10.40 24.95
CA ALA A 65 -9.93 10.56 24.35
C ALA A 65 -9.85 10.80 22.83
N LEU A 66 -10.66 10.09 22.05
CA LEU A 66 -10.67 10.18 20.59
C LEU A 66 -10.96 11.59 20.06
N GLY A 67 -11.88 12.31 20.72
CA GLY A 67 -12.25 13.67 20.36
C GLY A 67 -11.23 14.74 20.77
N SER A 68 -10.14 14.36 21.45
CA SER A 68 -9.09 15.31 21.84
C SER A 68 -8.13 15.60 20.69
N TRP A 69 -7.44 16.73 20.77
CA TRP A 69 -6.36 17.07 19.83
C TRP A 69 -5.29 15.97 19.71
N HIS A 70 -4.94 15.34 20.84
CA HIS A 70 -4.01 14.22 20.88
C HIS A 70 -4.57 12.95 20.21
N GLY A 71 -5.87 12.69 20.36
CA GLY A 71 -6.56 11.59 19.68
C GLY A 71 -6.55 11.74 18.15
N LEU A 72 -6.77 12.96 17.65
CA LEU A 72 -6.66 13.27 16.22
C LEU A 72 -5.23 13.08 15.70
N HIS A 73 -4.21 13.52 16.45
CA HIS A 73 -2.81 13.29 16.10
C HIS A 73 -2.51 11.79 15.98
N ILE A 74 -2.95 10.98 16.95
CA ILE A 74 -2.78 9.52 16.90
C ILE A 74 -3.48 8.93 15.67
N LEU A 75 -4.71 9.35 15.36
CA LEU A 75 -5.43 8.88 14.17
C LEU A 75 -4.65 9.12 12.88
N VAL A 76 -4.13 10.34 12.69
CA VAL A 76 -3.33 10.68 11.51
C VAL A 76 -2.06 9.83 11.46
N GLN A 77 -1.39 9.65 12.60
CA GLN A 77 -0.21 8.78 12.71
C GLN A 77 -0.53 7.33 12.32
N GLN A 78 -1.62 6.75 12.83
CA GLN A 78 -2.04 5.39 12.48
C GLN A 78 -2.35 5.24 11.00
N PHE A 79 -3.04 6.22 10.42
CA PHE A 79 -3.33 6.26 9.00
C PHE A 79 -2.04 6.28 8.17
N LEU A 80 -1.08 7.16 8.51
CA LEU A 80 0.19 7.29 7.81
C LEU A 80 1.05 6.02 7.90
N ILE A 81 1.06 5.33 9.05
CA ILE A 81 1.76 4.04 9.18
C ILE A 81 1.15 3.00 8.24
N GLY A 82 -0.17 2.89 8.22
CA GLY A 82 -0.87 1.98 7.32
C GLY A 82 -0.56 2.25 5.85
N VAL A 83 -0.67 3.52 5.45
CA VAL A 83 -0.33 4.00 4.10
C VAL A 83 1.12 3.70 3.75
N ALA A 84 2.07 3.92 4.68
CA ALA A 84 3.48 3.66 4.47
C ALA A 84 3.76 2.18 4.18
N ILE A 85 3.16 1.26 4.96
CA ILE A 85 3.31 -0.19 4.74
C ILE A 85 2.76 -0.58 3.36
N GLY A 86 1.57 -0.10 3.01
CA GLY A 86 0.97 -0.35 1.69
C GLY A 86 1.81 0.25 0.55
N PHE A 87 2.39 1.43 0.77
CA PHE A 87 3.21 2.14 -0.21
C PHE A 87 4.49 1.39 -0.57
N VAL A 88 5.17 0.79 0.41
CA VAL A 88 6.36 -0.04 0.13
C VAL A 88 6.02 -1.19 -0.82
N MET A 89 4.87 -1.85 -0.64
CA MET A 89 4.45 -2.90 -1.57
C MET A 89 4.05 -2.33 -2.93
N ARG A 90 3.45 -1.14 -2.96
CA ARG A 90 3.11 -0.43 -4.21
C ARG A 90 4.35 -0.08 -5.03
N VAL A 91 5.47 0.28 -4.39
CA VAL A 91 6.76 0.53 -5.05
C VAL A 91 7.23 -0.69 -5.85
N ALA A 92 7.12 -1.90 -5.29
CA ALA A 92 7.51 -3.12 -5.99
C ALA A 92 6.68 -3.36 -7.27
N PHE A 93 5.37 -3.17 -7.19
CA PHE A 93 4.48 -3.27 -8.37
C PHE A 93 4.74 -2.15 -9.38
N ALA A 94 5.02 -0.93 -8.90
CA ALA A 94 5.35 0.19 -9.77
C ALA A 94 6.65 -0.04 -10.55
N ALA A 95 7.64 -0.72 -9.96
CA ALA A 95 8.87 -1.07 -10.67
C ALA A 95 8.61 -2.04 -11.83
N ILE A 96 7.73 -3.03 -11.62
CA ILE A 96 7.34 -3.99 -12.66
C ILE A 96 6.51 -3.32 -13.76
N GLU A 97 5.60 -2.42 -13.37
CA GLU A 97 4.82 -1.60 -14.30
C GLU A 97 5.75 -0.74 -15.17
N ALA A 98 6.71 -0.03 -14.55
CA ALA A 98 7.72 0.75 -15.26
C ALA A 98 8.55 -0.10 -16.22
N ALA A 99 8.95 -1.31 -15.84
CA ALA A 99 9.67 -2.22 -16.73
C ALA A 99 8.84 -2.55 -17.99
N GLY A 100 7.56 -2.87 -17.80
CA GLY A 100 6.66 -3.18 -18.91
C GLY A 100 6.34 -1.96 -19.78
N GLU A 101 6.31 -0.75 -19.21
CA GLU A 101 6.18 0.48 -19.97
C GLU A 101 7.41 0.72 -20.85
N ILE A 102 8.62 0.60 -20.28
CA ILE A 102 9.87 0.77 -21.02
C ILE A 102 9.95 -0.21 -22.19
N VAL A 103 9.65 -1.50 -21.95
CA VAL A 103 9.63 -2.52 -23.00
C VAL A 103 8.58 -2.22 -24.07
N GLY A 104 7.36 -1.84 -23.66
CA GLY A 104 6.28 -1.54 -24.59
C GLY A 104 6.59 -0.34 -25.49
N LEU A 105 7.28 0.68 -24.96
CA LEU A 105 7.75 1.83 -25.75
C LEU A 105 8.74 1.40 -26.84
N GLN A 106 9.66 0.47 -26.54
CA GLN A 106 10.67 0.01 -27.52
C GLN A 106 10.10 -0.86 -28.65
N ILE A 107 9.01 -1.58 -28.40
CA ILE A 107 8.30 -2.36 -29.44
C ILE A 107 7.46 -1.43 -30.36
N GLY A 108 7.37 -0.13 -30.04
CA GLY A 108 6.64 0.85 -30.85
C GLY A 108 5.17 1.00 -30.47
N LEU A 109 4.71 0.41 -29.35
CA LEU A 109 3.33 0.56 -28.88
C LEU A 109 3.01 2.02 -28.47
N GLY A 110 4.03 2.82 -28.18
CA GLY A 110 3.90 4.26 -27.93
C GLY A 110 3.42 5.08 -29.14
N PHE A 111 3.49 4.55 -30.37
CA PHE A 111 2.95 5.26 -31.53
C PHE A 111 1.43 5.41 -31.49
N ALA A 112 0.72 4.44 -30.90
CA ALA A 112 -0.74 4.49 -30.76
C ALA A 112 -1.22 5.71 -29.94
N SER A 113 -0.45 6.13 -28.93
CA SER A 113 -0.80 7.30 -28.11
C SER A 113 -0.66 8.65 -28.83
N PHE A 114 0.07 8.73 -29.94
CA PHE A 114 0.18 9.97 -30.72
C PHE A 114 -1.03 10.20 -31.64
N PHE A 115 -1.66 9.13 -32.13
CA PHE A 115 -2.76 9.22 -33.10
C PHE A 115 -4.14 9.30 -32.45
N ASP A 116 -4.29 8.81 -31.22
CA ASP A 116 -5.52 8.97 -30.44
C ASP A 116 -5.21 9.58 -29.05
N PRO A 117 -5.19 10.92 -28.92
CA PRO A 117 -5.04 11.57 -27.63
C PRO A 117 -6.25 11.40 -26.71
N GLN A 118 -7.43 10.98 -27.22
CA GLN A 118 -8.60 10.64 -26.39
C GLN A 118 -8.44 9.26 -25.74
N SER A 119 -7.68 8.35 -26.36
CA SER A 119 -7.19 7.11 -25.75
C SER A 119 -6.24 7.37 -24.56
N ALA A 120 -5.73 8.60 -24.42
CA ALA A 120 -5.12 9.18 -23.22
C ALA A 120 -4.41 8.15 -22.31
N GLY A 121 -3.25 7.65 -22.75
CA GLY A 121 -2.37 6.90 -21.86
C GLY A 121 -2.94 5.60 -21.32
N GLN A 122 -3.64 4.80 -22.13
CA GLN A 122 -3.84 3.40 -21.79
C GLN A 122 -2.48 2.78 -21.45
N THR A 123 -2.31 2.35 -20.20
CA THR A 123 -1.16 1.57 -19.73
C THR A 123 -0.82 0.56 -20.81
N LEU A 124 0.42 0.59 -21.30
CA LEU A 124 0.85 -0.25 -22.42
C LEU A 124 0.47 -1.71 -22.14
N VAL A 125 0.01 -2.42 -23.16
CA VAL A 125 -0.50 -3.79 -23.02
C VAL A 125 0.51 -4.69 -22.29
N ILE A 126 1.80 -4.49 -22.56
CA ILE A 126 2.91 -5.18 -21.89
C ILE A 126 2.99 -4.83 -20.39
N ALA A 127 2.88 -3.56 -20.01
CA ALA A 127 2.86 -3.14 -18.61
C ALA A 127 1.68 -3.75 -17.84
N ARG A 128 0.49 -3.76 -18.45
CA ARG A 128 -0.68 -4.44 -17.87
C ARG A 128 -0.45 -5.94 -17.71
N PHE A 129 0.12 -6.59 -18.74
CA PHE A 129 0.44 -8.02 -18.70
C PHE A 129 1.45 -8.35 -17.58
N PHE A 130 2.53 -7.58 -17.45
CA PHE A 130 3.52 -7.74 -16.38
C PHE A 130 2.92 -7.51 -14.99
N ASN A 131 2.04 -6.52 -14.84
CA ASN A 131 1.36 -6.26 -13.57
C ASN A 131 0.44 -7.44 -13.17
N LEU A 132 -0.30 -8.01 -14.13
CA LEU A 132 -1.11 -9.22 -13.89
C LEU A 132 -0.23 -10.41 -13.48
N LEU A 133 0.90 -10.63 -14.18
CA LEU A 133 1.84 -11.69 -13.82
C LEU A 133 2.40 -11.47 -12.40
N ALA A 134 2.79 -10.25 -12.07
CA ALA A 134 3.27 -9.88 -10.73
C ALA A 134 2.21 -10.13 -9.66
N MET A 135 0.94 -9.84 -9.96
CA MET A 135 -0.17 -10.10 -9.06
C MET A 135 -0.36 -11.60 -8.82
N LEU A 136 -0.30 -12.42 -9.87
CA LEU A 136 -0.39 -13.88 -9.76
C LEU A 136 0.76 -14.45 -8.93
N VAL A 137 1.99 -14.01 -9.19
CA VAL A 137 3.17 -14.42 -8.41
C VAL A 137 3.03 -13.99 -6.95
N PHE A 138 2.61 -12.75 -6.70
CA PHE A 138 2.38 -12.24 -5.36
C PHE A 138 1.35 -13.06 -4.58
N LEU A 139 0.26 -13.49 -5.23
CA LEU A 139 -0.72 -14.37 -4.62
C LEU A 139 -0.17 -15.79 -4.40
N ALA A 140 0.57 -16.33 -5.36
CA ALA A 140 1.16 -17.68 -5.29
C ALA A 140 2.14 -17.83 -4.12
N ILE A 141 2.90 -16.78 -3.80
CA ILE A 141 3.83 -16.76 -2.66
C ILE A 141 3.17 -16.34 -1.35
N ASN A 142 1.84 -16.18 -1.31
CA ASN A 142 1.10 -15.67 -0.16
C ASN A 142 1.54 -14.26 0.29
N GLY A 143 1.99 -13.41 -0.63
CA GLY A 143 2.46 -12.06 -0.31
C GLY A 143 1.39 -11.21 0.40
N HIS A 144 0.12 -11.47 0.13
CA HIS A 144 -1.01 -10.84 0.81
C HIS A 144 -1.09 -11.20 2.30
N LEU A 145 -0.76 -12.44 2.68
CA LEU A 145 -0.66 -12.87 4.07
C LEU A 145 0.59 -12.31 4.73
N LEU A 146 1.72 -12.26 4.02
CA LEU A 146 2.95 -11.64 4.51
C LEU A 146 2.71 -10.16 4.84
N LEU A 147 1.96 -9.45 4.00
CA LEU A 147 1.62 -8.04 4.24
C LEU A 147 0.77 -7.85 5.51
N ILE A 148 -0.17 -8.76 5.77
CA ILE A 148 -0.94 -8.76 7.02
C ILE A 148 -0.04 -9.09 8.22
N GLY A 149 0.91 -10.01 8.07
CA GLY A 149 1.91 -10.31 9.08
C GLY A 149 2.73 -9.06 9.46
N VAL A 150 3.26 -8.35 8.47
CA VAL A 150 3.98 -7.08 8.68
C VAL A 150 3.09 -6.03 9.36
N LEU A 151 1.80 -5.96 9.00
CA LEU A 151 0.85 -5.08 9.67
C LEU A 151 0.67 -5.42 11.15
N VAL A 152 0.55 -6.71 11.49
CA VAL A 152 0.43 -7.15 12.88
C VAL A 152 1.71 -6.85 13.67
N ASP A 153 2.87 -7.18 13.11
CA ASP A 153 4.19 -6.87 13.71
C ASP A 153 4.41 -5.36 13.88
N SER A 154 3.81 -4.54 13.01
CA SER A 154 3.88 -3.08 13.12
C SER A 154 3.28 -2.55 14.42
N PHE A 155 2.31 -3.25 15.03
CA PHE A 155 1.73 -2.83 16.30
C PHE A 155 2.67 -3.05 17.49
N GLN A 156 3.66 -3.94 17.35
CA GLN A 156 4.70 -4.16 18.36
C GLN A 156 5.91 -3.25 18.13
N THR A 157 6.34 -3.10 16.87
CA THR A 157 7.52 -2.28 16.51
C THR A 157 7.22 -0.78 16.51
N LEU A 158 6.00 -0.39 16.14
CA LEU A 158 5.49 0.98 16.15
C LEU A 158 4.19 1.02 16.98
N PRO A 159 4.28 0.94 18.32
CA PRO A 159 3.11 0.90 19.17
C PRO A 159 2.28 2.18 19.05
N ILE A 160 0.99 2.07 19.34
CA ILE A 160 0.09 3.22 19.33
C ILE A 160 0.45 4.11 20.52
N SER A 161 1.04 5.27 20.23
CA SER A 161 1.49 6.21 21.24
C SER A 161 1.30 7.64 20.74
N PRO A 162 1.19 8.63 21.65
CA PRO A 162 1.16 10.04 21.26
C PRO A 162 2.53 10.57 20.80
N GLN A 163 3.59 9.77 20.88
CA GLN A 163 4.93 10.21 20.49
C GLN A 163 5.02 10.39 18.97
N PRO A 164 5.67 11.48 18.51
CA PRO A 164 5.80 11.76 17.09
C PRO A 164 6.65 10.70 16.40
N MET A 165 6.32 10.43 15.13
CA MET A 165 7.09 9.52 14.29
C MET A 165 8.47 10.08 13.95
N ALA A 166 9.48 9.22 13.86
CA ALA A 166 10.83 9.63 13.45
C ALA A 166 10.84 10.10 11.98
N ALA A 167 11.25 11.35 11.74
CA ALA A 167 11.29 11.96 10.40
C ALA A 167 12.14 11.17 9.38
N LYS A 168 13.20 10.48 9.86
CA LYS A 168 14.08 9.64 9.03
C LYS A 168 13.32 8.54 8.27
N GLY A 169 12.24 8.00 8.85
CA GLY A 169 11.41 6.99 8.21
C GLY A 169 10.74 7.51 6.94
N PHE A 170 10.18 8.73 6.99
CA PHE A 170 9.54 9.36 5.84
C PHE A 170 10.52 9.70 4.72
N PHE A 171 11.73 10.15 5.06
CA PHE A 171 12.77 10.39 4.06
C PHE A 171 13.17 9.10 3.33
N THR A 172 13.29 8.00 4.07
CA THR A 172 13.58 6.66 3.50
C THR A 172 12.44 6.22 2.57
N LEU A 173 11.18 6.44 2.98
CA LEU A 173 10.02 6.16 2.14
C LEU A 173 10.02 6.95 0.82
N ALA A 174 10.34 8.24 0.88
CA ALA A 174 10.45 9.09 -0.30
C ALA A 174 11.59 8.62 -1.23
N ALA A 175 12.71 8.16 -0.68
CA ALA A 175 13.85 7.66 -1.45
C ALA A 175 13.52 6.40 -2.27
N PHE A 176 12.55 5.57 -1.84
CA PHE A 176 12.08 4.43 -2.63
C PHE A 176 11.50 4.82 -4.00
N GLY A 177 11.09 6.07 -4.22
CA GLY A 177 10.71 6.54 -5.55
C GLY A 177 11.82 6.32 -6.61
N SER A 178 13.07 6.54 -6.24
CA SER A 178 14.22 6.29 -7.13
C SER A 178 14.42 4.79 -7.44
N THR A 179 14.08 3.91 -6.49
CA THR A 179 14.20 2.46 -6.68
C THR A 179 13.22 1.92 -7.72
N VAL A 180 12.07 2.58 -7.93
CA VAL A 180 11.12 2.20 -8.99
C VAL A 180 11.79 2.27 -10.35
N LEU A 181 12.45 3.39 -10.67
CA LEU A 181 13.15 3.58 -11.93
C LEU A 181 14.36 2.66 -12.06
N GLY A 182 15.15 2.53 -10.99
CA GLY A 182 16.34 1.67 -11.00
C GLY A 182 16.01 0.20 -11.25
N VAL A 183 15.08 -0.36 -10.48
CA VAL A 183 14.65 -1.76 -10.61
C VAL A 183 13.86 -1.97 -11.90
N GLY A 184 12.97 -1.05 -12.26
CA GLY A 184 12.21 -1.14 -13.50
C GLY A 184 13.10 -1.17 -14.75
N LEU A 185 14.12 -0.31 -14.78
CA LEU A 185 15.12 -0.35 -15.85
C LEU A 185 15.89 -1.67 -15.83
N GLN A 186 16.39 -2.12 -14.67
CA GLN A 186 17.12 -3.39 -14.56
C GLN A 186 16.33 -4.59 -15.08
N LEU A 187 15.02 -4.65 -14.80
CA LEU A 187 14.14 -5.70 -15.32
C LEU A 187 13.97 -5.62 -16.84
N ALA A 188 13.95 -4.41 -17.41
CA ALA A 188 13.78 -4.18 -18.85
C ALA A 188 15.09 -4.32 -19.65
N LEU A 189 16.27 -4.13 -19.03
CA LEU A 189 17.59 -4.13 -19.68
C LEU A 189 17.83 -5.26 -20.70
N PRO A 190 17.59 -6.55 -20.40
CA PRO A 190 17.88 -7.62 -21.36
C PRO A 190 17.03 -7.52 -22.63
N LEU A 191 15.75 -7.15 -22.48
CA LEU A 191 14.84 -6.94 -23.61
C LEU A 191 15.24 -5.70 -24.41
N ILE A 192 15.60 -4.62 -23.72
CA ILE A 192 16.06 -3.40 -24.35
C ILE A 192 17.30 -3.65 -25.21
N ALA A 193 18.28 -4.39 -24.69
CA ALA A 193 19.51 -4.67 -25.42
C ALA A 193 19.22 -5.39 -26.76
N ILE A 194 18.35 -6.39 -26.74
CA ILE A 194 17.97 -7.16 -27.94
C ILE A 194 17.19 -6.29 -28.92
N LEU A 195 16.19 -5.52 -28.44
CA LEU A 195 15.37 -4.66 -29.29
C LEU A 195 16.21 -3.54 -29.93
N LEU A 196 17.13 -2.96 -29.17
CA LEU A 196 18.05 -1.95 -29.66
C LEU A 196 19.00 -2.54 -30.72
N MET A 197 19.60 -3.71 -30.46
CA MET A 197 20.41 -4.40 -31.48
C MET A 197 19.62 -4.68 -32.77
N THR A 198 18.35 -5.07 -32.64
CA THR A 198 17.48 -5.36 -33.78
C THR A 198 17.10 -4.10 -34.56
N ASN A 199 16.87 -2.98 -33.88
CA ASN A 199 16.53 -1.70 -34.51
C ASN A 199 17.72 -1.03 -35.22
N LEU A 200 18.95 -1.33 -34.80
CA LEU A 200 20.18 -0.80 -35.39
C LEU A 200 20.74 -1.66 -36.54
N ALA A 201 20.37 -2.94 -36.60
CA ALA A 201 20.77 -3.87 -37.66
C ALA A 201 19.95 -3.65 -38.94
#